data_AF-A0A561TB77-F1
#
_entry.id   AF-A0A561TB77-F1
#
_cell.length_a   1.000
_cell.length_b   1.000
_cell.length_c   1.000
_cell.angle_alpha   90.00
_cell.angle_beta   90.00
_cell.angle_gamma   90.00
#
_symmetry.space_group_name_H-M   'P 1'
#
loop_
_entity.id
_entity.type
_entity.pdbx_description
1 polymer ?
#
loop_
_entity_poly.entity_id
_entity_poly.type
_entity_poly.pdbx_seq_one_letter_code
_entity_poly.pdbx_strand_id
1 'polypeptide(L)'
;MTHTPLKAVRAGLLTALVLLVCAAPARADAGHPAPDSLLLLTVSHGQPPSTAGSGSLLRCDPPHGHRHAERACAELAAADGDIAAIPAKDVFCPMVHAPVTAHARGTWRGRPVEYTETFPNTCVMAARTGSVFALDGV
;
A
#
# COMPACT_ATOMS: atom_id res chain seq x y z
N MET A 1 69.82 -54.01 24.23
CA MET A 1 69.40 -52.63 23.90
C MET A 1 67.93 -52.49 24.27
N THR A 2 67.72 -52.17 25.55
CA THR A 2 66.99 -50.97 26.04
C THR A 2 65.50 -51.23 26.27
N HIS A 3 65.20 -51.82 27.43
CA HIS A 3 63.92 -51.65 28.12
C HIS A 3 63.96 -50.34 28.89
N THR A 4 62.96 -49.48 28.70
CA THR A 4 62.68 -48.39 29.66
C THR A 4 61.19 -48.01 29.64
N PRO A 5 60.64 -47.60 30.79
CA PRO A 5 59.34 -48.05 31.29
C PRO A 5 58.13 -47.14 31.05
N LEU A 6 56.95 -47.76 31.08
CA LEU A 6 55.63 -47.15 31.20
C LEU A 6 55.57 -46.27 32.46
N LYS A 7 55.48 -44.95 32.27
CA LYS A 7 55.13 -44.00 33.33
C LYS A 7 53.62 -43.80 33.33
N ALA A 8 53.00 -44.28 34.41
CA ALA A 8 51.67 -43.91 34.83
C ALA A 8 51.55 -42.38 34.98
N VAL A 9 50.60 -41.76 34.28
CA VAL A 9 50.20 -40.38 34.54
C VAL A 9 48.73 -40.37 34.94
N ARG A 10 48.60 -40.29 36.27
CA ARG A 10 47.56 -39.66 37.10
C ARG A 10 46.30 -39.10 36.43
N ALA A 11 45.19 -39.66 36.91
CA ALA A 11 43.89 -39.05 37.17
C ALA A 11 43.82 -37.52 37.26
N GLY A 12 42.71 -36.98 36.72
CA GLY A 12 42.14 -35.70 37.11
C GLY A 12 41.80 -34.81 35.91
N LEU A 13 40.54 -34.77 35.47
CA LEU A 13 39.51 -33.84 35.94
C LEU A 13 38.28 -33.97 35.02
N LEU A 14 37.12 -34.24 35.62
CA LEU A 14 35.82 -34.12 34.97
C LEU A 14 35.49 -32.63 34.86
N THR A 15 35.48 -32.08 33.64
CA THR A 15 34.79 -30.82 33.35
C THR A 15 33.92 -31.00 32.12
N ALA A 16 32.65 -31.33 32.39
CA ALA A 16 31.57 -31.27 31.43
C ALA A 16 31.34 -29.80 31.05
N LEU A 17 31.43 -29.49 29.76
CA LEU A 17 30.89 -28.25 29.20
C LEU A 17 29.93 -28.63 28.06
N VAL A 18 28.70 -28.97 28.44
CA VAL A 18 27.59 -29.12 27.51
C VAL A 18 27.28 -27.72 26.99
N LEU A 19 27.83 -27.37 25.82
CA LEU A 19 27.42 -26.19 25.07
C LEU A 19 26.05 -26.47 24.47
N LEU A 20 25.01 -26.27 25.28
CA LEU A 20 23.63 -26.21 24.80
C LEU A 20 23.47 -24.88 24.05
N VAL A 21 23.82 -24.87 22.76
CA VAL A 21 23.50 -23.77 21.85
C VAL A 21 21.99 -23.71 21.75
N CYS A 22 21.39 -22.71 22.40
CA CYS A 22 20.01 -22.32 22.17
C CYS A 22 19.87 -21.87 20.72
N ALA A 23 19.43 -22.78 19.83
CA ALA A 23 18.85 -22.39 18.55
C ALA A 23 17.52 -21.69 18.86
N ALA A 24 17.58 -20.37 19.06
CA ALA A 24 16.37 -19.56 19.11
C ALA A 24 15.69 -19.70 17.74
N PRO A 25 14.39 -20.04 17.67
CA PRO A 25 13.68 -19.96 16.40
C PRO A 25 13.72 -18.50 15.98
N ALA A 26 14.29 -18.22 14.81
CA ALA A 26 14.03 -16.98 14.11
C ALA A 26 12.52 -16.94 13.89
N ARG A 27 11.81 -16.20 14.73
CA ARG A 27 10.43 -15.83 14.45
C ARG A 27 10.53 -14.98 13.21
N ALA A 28 10.25 -15.58 12.05
CA ALA A 28 9.79 -14.82 10.91
C ALA A 28 8.59 -14.05 11.46
N ASP A 29 8.78 -12.74 11.64
CA ASP A 29 7.69 -11.83 11.88
C ASP A 29 6.81 -12.01 10.65
N ALA A 30 5.79 -12.87 10.76
CA ALA A 30 4.65 -12.83 9.85
C ALA A 30 3.97 -11.52 10.20
N GLY A 31 4.60 -10.43 9.74
CA GLY A 31 4.08 -9.08 9.91
C GLY A 31 2.63 -9.16 9.50
N HIS A 32 1.76 -8.72 10.40
CA HIS A 32 0.34 -8.63 10.08
C HIS A 32 0.24 -8.03 8.67
N PRO A 33 -0.48 -8.66 7.73
CA PRO A 33 -0.64 -8.08 6.40
C PRO A 33 -1.04 -6.62 6.62
N ALA A 34 -0.22 -5.70 6.10
CA ALA A 34 -0.50 -4.28 6.24
C ALA A 34 -1.95 -4.09 5.80
N PRO A 35 -2.76 -3.34 6.57
CA PRO A 35 -4.19 -3.25 6.28
C PRO A 35 -4.39 -2.80 4.84
N ASP A 36 -5.07 -3.64 4.05
CA ASP A 36 -5.23 -3.46 2.61
C ASP A 36 -5.78 -2.05 2.32
N SER A 37 -5.09 -1.36 1.40
CA SER A 37 -5.57 -0.11 0.83
C SER A 37 -6.42 -0.44 -0.39
N LEU A 38 -7.73 -0.33 -0.26
CA LEU A 38 -8.72 -0.70 -1.27
C LEU A 38 -9.80 0.37 -1.39
N LEU A 39 -9.88 1.01 -2.55
CA LEU A 39 -10.85 2.06 -2.85
C LEU A 39 -11.68 1.67 -4.07
N LEU A 40 -13.01 1.84 -3.97
CA LEU A 40 -13.91 1.84 -5.10
C LEU A 40 -14.07 3.28 -5.58
N LEU A 41 -13.74 3.51 -6.85
CA LEU A 41 -13.72 4.81 -7.49
C LEU A 41 -14.81 4.87 -8.56
N THR A 42 -15.64 5.91 -8.55
CA THR A 42 -16.63 6.16 -9.61
C THR A 42 -16.59 7.62 -10.05
N VAL A 43 -16.94 7.87 -11.31
CA VAL A 43 -17.19 9.21 -11.84
C VAL A 43 -18.55 9.20 -12.54
N SER A 44 -19.43 10.13 -12.19
CA SER A 44 -20.74 10.29 -12.83
C SER A 44 -20.88 11.64 -13.53
N HIS A 45 -21.63 11.69 -14.63
CA HIS A 45 -21.95 12.94 -15.33
C HIS A 45 -23.34 13.42 -14.89
N GLY A 46 -23.40 14.50 -14.10
CA GLY A 46 -24.65 15.22 -13.78
C GLY A 46 -25.77 14.42 -13.07
N GLN A 47 -25.52 13.19 -12.63
CA GLN A 47 -26.48 12.36 -11.88
C GLN A 47 -25.88 11.92 -10.55
N PRO A 48 -26.71 11.79 -9.49
CA PRO A 48 -26.26 11.22 -8.23
C PRO A 48 -25.64 9.83 -8.49
N PRO A 49 -24.62 9.44 -7.71
CA PRO A 49 -23.91 8.17 -7.93
C PRO A 49 -24.92 7.03 -7.93
N SER A 50 -25.13 6.39 -9.07
CA SER A 50 -25.78 5.10 -9.09
C SER A 50 -24.76 4.09 -8.60
N THR A 51 -25.15 3.21 -7.68
CA THR A 51 -24.36 2.02 -7.32
C THR A 51 -24.12 1.08 -8.53
N ALA A 52 -24.74 1.39 -9.68
CA ALA A 52 -24.60 0.71 -10.96
C ALA A 52 -23.63 1.38 -11.94
N GLY A 53 -22.98 2.49 -11.58
CA GLY A 53 -21.90 3.07 -12.39
C GLY A 53 -20.70 2.11 -12.48
N SER A 54 -19.99 2.14 -13.62
CA SER A 54 -18.76 1.38 -13.85
C SER A 54 -17.64 1.84 -12.89
N GLY A 55 -17.70 1.38 -11.65
CA GLY A 55 -16.68 1.67 -10.65
C GLY A 55 -15.38 0.93 -10.95
N SER A 56 -14.26 1.61 -10.72
CA SER A 56 -12.92 1.02 -10.79
C SER A 56 -12.41 0.74 -9.39
N LEU A 57 -11.92 -0.49 -9.17
CA LEU A 57 -11.28 -0.87 -7.91
C LEU A 57 -9.80 -0.50 -7.97
N LEU A 58 -9.33 0.29 -7.01
CA LEU A 58 -7.92 0.61 -6.80
C LEU A 58 -7.41 -0.09 -5.55
N ARG A 59 -6.40 -0.95 -5.70
CA ARG A 59 -5.63 -1.55 -4.61
C ARG A 59 -4.22 -1.00 -4.64
N CYS A 60 -3.60 -0.72 -3.48
CA CYS A 60 -2.25 -0.15 -3.43
C CYS A 60 -1.14 -1.04 -2.87
N ASP A 61 -1.47 -2.25 -2.39
CA ASP A 61 -0.52 -3.17 -1.79
C ASP A 61 -0.67 -4.60 -2.36
N PRO A 62 -0.08 -4.92 -3.54
CA PRO A 62 0.59 -4.03 -4.49
C PRO A 62 -0.40 -3.24 -5.38
N PRO A 63 0.07 -2.20 -6.12
CA PRO A 63 -0.77 -1.39 -7.00
C PRO A 63 -1.48 -2.19 -8.09
N HIS A 64 -2.82 -2.18 -8.08
CA HIS A 64 -3.68 -2.82 -9.06
C HIS A 64 -4.97 -2.01 -9.29
N GLY A 65 -5.56 -2.11 -10.48
CA GLY A 65 -6.78 -1.39 -10.84
C GLY A 65 -6.71 -0.85 -12.26
N HIS A 66 -7.12 0.40 -12.45
CA HIS A 66 -7.04 1.12 -13.72
C HIS A 66 -5.58 1.30 -14.20
N ARG A 67 -5.41 1.70 -15.47
CA ARG A 67 -4.11 1.94 -16.16
C ARG A 67 -3.11 2.85 -15.44
N HIS A 68 -3.55 3.63 -14.44
CA HIS A 68 -2.72 4.55 -13.66
C HIS A 68 -2.57 4.18 -12.18
N ALA A 69 -2.84 2.92 -11.80
CA ALA A 69 -2.88 2.50 -10.39
C ALA A 69 -1.59 2.85 -9.63
N GLU A 70 -0.41 2.60 -10.22
CA GLU A 70 0.89 2.92 -9.59
C GLU A 70 1.01 4.41 -9.22
N ARG A 71 0.66 5.31 -10.15
CA ARG A 71 0.71 6.76 -9.91
C ARG A 71 -0.35 7.21 -8.91
N ALA A 72 -1.56 6.68 -9.01
CA ALA A 72 -2.64 7.00 -8.08
C ALA A 72 -2.27 6.60 -6.64
N CYS A 73 -1.70 5.40 -6.46
CA CYS A 73 -1.23 4.94 -5.15
C CYS A 73 -0.07 5.78 -4.60
N ALA A 74 0.84 6.25 -5.46
CA ALA A 74 1.91 7.16 -5.05
C ALA A 74 1.37 8.54 -4.61
N GLU A 75 0.42 9.11 -5.35
CA GLU A 75 -0.22 10.39 -5.02
C GLU A 75 -1.04 10.28 -3.71
N LEU A 76 -1.79 9.18 -3.54
CA LEU A 76 -2.48 8.88 -2.27
C LEU A 76 -1.51 8.69 -1.11
N ALA A 77 -0.39 8.00 -1.33
CA ALA A 77 0.62 7.84 -0.28
C ALA A 77 1.26 9.16 0.15
N ALA A 78 1.51 10.07 -0.81
CA ALA A 78 2.00 11.42 -0.52
C ALA A 78 0.98 12.27 0.25
N ALA A 79 -0.31 12.03 0.06
CA ALA A 79 -1.42 12.71 0.73
C ALA A 79 -1.99 11.94 1.94
N ASP A 80 -1.31 10.89 2.40
CA ASP A 80 -1.78 9.98 3.47
C ASP A 80 -3.22 9.46 3.29
N GLY A 81 -3.63 9.22 2.04
CA GLY A 81 -4.96 8.73 1.67
C GLY A 81 -6.04 9.81 1.59
N ASP A 82 -5.71 11.07 1.87
CA ASP A 82 -6.62 12.20 1.71
C ASP A 82 -6.59 12.73 0.26
N ILE A 83 -7.63 12.39 -0.50
CA ILE A 83 -7.77 12.80 -1.90
C ILE A 83 -7.86 14.33 -2.03
N ALA A 84 -8.45 15.03 -1.05
CA ALA A 84 -8.58 16.49 -1.08
C ALA A 84 -7.25 17.20 -0.80
N ALA A 85 -6.29 16.51 -0.19
CA ALA A 85 -4.94 17.02 0.09
C ALA A 85 -3.96 16.80 -1.07
N ILE A 86 -4.36 16.14 -2.16
CA ILE A 86 -3.52 15.98 -3.36
C ILE A 86 -3.24 17.37 -3.96
N PRO A 87 -1.97 17.76 -4.15
CA PRO A 87 -1.63 19.03 -4.76
C PRO A 87 -2.19 19.13 -6.19
N ALA A 88 -2.87 20.22 -6.48
CA ALA A 88 -3.40 20.47 -7.82
C ALA A 88 -2.25 20.61 -8.83
N LYS A 89 -2.41 20.00 -10.00
CA LYS A 89 -1.50 20.13 -11.13
C LYS A 89 -1.72 21.49 -11.80
N ASP A 90 -0.63 22.16 -12.14
CA ASP A 90 -0.68 23.41 -12.91
C ASP A 90 -0.93 23.10 -14.39
N VAL A 91 -2.21 23.07 -14.78
CA VAL A 91 -2.67 22.77 -16.14
C VAL A 91 -3.76 23.74 -16.56
N PHE A 92 -3.78 24.09 -17.85
CA PHE A 92 -4.84 24.90 -18.43
C PHE A 92 -6.03 24.01 -18.81
N CYS A 93 -7.13 24.16 -18.08
CA CYS A 93 -8.37 23.47 -18.41
C CYS A 93 -9.27 24.30 -19.33
N PRO A 94 -10.00 23.67 -20.27
CA PRO A 94 -10.98 24.35 -21.09
C PRO A 94 -12.13 24.89 -20.23
N MET A 95 -12.73 25.99 -20.68
CA MET A 95 -13.90 26.62 -20.03
C MET A 95 -15.23 25.91 -20.31
N VAL A 96 -15.19 24.68 -20.84
CA VAL A 96 -16.39 23.88 -21.07
C VAL A 96 -17.01 23.48 -19.73
N HIS A 97 -18.32 23.69 -19.60
CA HIS A 97 -19.08 23.25 -18.44
C HIS A 97 -19.74 21.91 -18.74
N ALA A 98 -19.16 20.84 -18.20
CA ALA A 98 -19.61 19.46 -18.36
C ALA A 98 -19.37 18.73 -17.03
N PRO A 99 -20.19 19.00 -16.00
CA PRO A 99 -19.86 18.66 -14.63
C PRO A 99 -19.79 17.15 -14.42
N VAL A 100 -18.80 16.76 -13.61
CA VAL A 100 -18.58 15.37 -13.21
C VAL A 100 -18.47 15.27 -11.70
N THR A 101 -19.03 14.23 -11.12
CA THR A 101 -18.93 13.95 -9.68
C THR A 101 -18.04 12.74 -9.47
N ALA A 102 -16.91 12.94 -8.79
CA ALA A 102 -16.00 11.89 -8.40
C ALA A 102 -16.37 11.36 -7.02
N HIS A 103 -16.44 10.04 -6.87
CA HIS A 103 -16.67 9.39 -5.59
C HIS A 103 -15.60 8.33 -5.32
N ALA A 104 -15.04 8.33 -4.11
CA ALA A 104 -14.19 7.25 -3.63
C ALA A 104 -14.66 6.75 -2.27
N ARG A 105 -14.77 5.44 -2.12
CA ARG A 105 -15.09 4.79 -0.85
C ARG A 105 -14.24 3.56 -0.60
N GLY A 106 -13.88 3.31 0.64
CA GLY A 106 -13.16 2.10 1.03
C GLY A 106 -12.23 2.33 2.21
N THR A 107 -11.04 1.75 2.14
CA THR A 107 -10.03 1.86 3.20
C THR A 107 -8.67 2.24 2.64
N TRP A 108 -7.97 3.11 3.36
CA TRP A 108 -6.55 3.41 3.13
C TRP A 108 -5.79 3.07 4.40
N ARG A 109 -4.92 2.04 4.37
CA ARG A 109 -4.15 1.58 5.54
C ARG A 109 -4.99 1.43 6.81
N GLY A 110 -6.20 0.88 6.66
CA GLY A 110 -7.15 0.64 7.76
C GLY A 110 -8.00 1.85 8.17
N ARG A 111 -7.76 3.04 7.61
CA ARG A 111 -8.62 4.22 7.81
C ARG A 111 -9.73 4.25 6.77
N PRO A 112 -11.01 4.49 7.15
CA PRO A 112 -12.08 4.64 6.19
C PRO A 112 -11.84 5.88 5.33
N VAL A 113 -12.07 5.74 4.03
CA VAL A 113 -12.06 6.84 3.06
C VAL A 113 -13.46 6.95 2.49
N GLU A 114 -14.00 8.17 2.52
CA GLU A 114 -15.23 8.55 1.81
C GLU A 114 -14.98 9.95 1.24
N TYR A 115 -15.07 10.07 -0.07
CA TYR A 115 -14.80 11.29 -0.81
C TYR A 115 -15.88 11.47 -1.87
N THR A 116 -16.39 12.70 -1.98
CA THR A 116 -17.35 13.09 -3.01
C THR A 116 -17.10 14.53 -3.37
N GLU A 117 -16.85 14.81 -4.66
CA GLU A 117 -16.70 16.18 -5.14
C GLU A 117 -17.20 16.32 -6.58
N THR A 118 -17.92 17.42 -6.85
CA THR A 118 -18.35 17.78 -8.20
C THR A 118 -17.40 18.82 -8.80
N PHE A 119 -16.88 18.52 -9.98
CA PHE A 119 -15.97 19.39 -10.72
C PHE A 119 -16.66 20.00 -11.94
N PRO A 120 -16.25 21.21 -12.38
CA PRO A 120 -16.83 21.86 -13.56
C PRO A 120 -16.68 21.06 -14.86
N ASN A 121 -15.61 20.26 -14.96
CA ASN A 121 -15.32 19.32 -16.03
C ASN A 121 -14.24 18.30 -15.61
N THR A 122 -14.00 17.30 -16.45
CA THR A 122 -13.04 16.20 -16.22
C THR A 122 -11.59 16.67 -16.15
N CYS A 123 -11.23 17.74 -16.87
CA CYS A 123 -9.89 18.33 -16.77
C CYS A 123 -9.64 18.88 -15.37
N VAL A 124 -10.58 19.65 -14.81
CA VAL A 124 -10.43 20.24 -13.46
C VAL A 124 -10.41 19.12 -12.40
N MET A 125 -11.21 18.07 -12.58
CA MET A 125 -11.14 16.86 -11.73
C MET A 125 -9.72 16.27 -11.76
N ALA A 126 -9.21 15.90 -12.94
CA ALA A 126 -7.88 15.31 -13.08
C ALA A 126 -6.74 16.22 -12.58
N ALA A 127 -6.89 17.54 -12.74
CA ALA A 127 -5.94 18.51 -12.22
C ALA A 127 -5.89 18.48 -10.69
N ARG A 128 -7.04 18.39 -10.01
CA ARG A 128 -7.14 18.47 -8.55
C ARG A 128 -6.96 17.13 -7.84
N THR A 129 -7.30 16.01 -8.47
CA THR A 129 -7.23 14.67 -7.86
C THR A 129 -6.06 13.83 -8.40
N GLY A 130 -5.25 14.39 -9.28
CA GLY A 130 -4.18 13.67 -9.95
C GLY A 130 -4.70 12.48 -10.76
N SER A 131 -4.06 11.33 -10.58
CA SER A 131 -4.30 10.08 -11.31
C SER A 131 -5.37 9.20 -10.66
N VAL A 132 -5.89 9.59 -9.48
CA VAL A 132 -6.85 8.78 -8.72
C VAL A 132 -8.13 8.51 -9.52
N PHE A 133 -8.70 9.52 -10.17
CA PHE A 133 -9.91 9.37 -10.99
C PHE A 133 -9.64 9.33 -12.50
N ALA A 134 -8.40 9.01 -12.90
CA ALA A 134 -8.05 8.90 -14.32
C ALA A 134 -8.47 7.53 -14.88
N LEU A 135 -9.78 7.25 -14.81
CA LEU A 135 -10.44 6.02 -15.22
C LEU A 135 -10.59 5.96 -16.75
N ASP A 136 -10.68 4.75 -17.29
CA ASP A 136 -10.93 4.58 -18.72
C ASP A 136 -12.38 4.99 -19.05
N GLY A 137 -12.56 5.82 -20.10
CA GLY A 137 -13.89 6.24 -20.57
C GLY A 137 -14.53 7.44 -19.86
N VAL A 138 -13.75 8.19 -19.07
CA VAL A 138 -14.13 9.47 -18.42
C VAL A 138 -13.50 10.65 -19.15
#